data_AF-A0A3D4ATB0-F1
#
_entry.id   AF-A0A3D4ATB0-F1
#
_cell.length_a   1.000
_cell.length_b   1.000
_cell.length_c   1.000
_cell.angle_alpha   90.00
_cell.angle_beta   90.00
_cell.angle_gamma   90.00
#
_symmetry.space_group_name_H-M   'P 1'
#
loop_
_entity.id
_entity.type
_entity.pdbx_description
1 polymer ?
#
loop_
_entity_poly.entity_id
_entity_poly.type
_entity_poly.pdbx_seq_one_letter_code
_entity_poly.pdbx_strand_id
1 'polypeptide(L)'
;MCVGVYILKPIEEKPLKSASFLDALIPITVLICLLGAAVYLFGDDSSSGPNQIALLFATFAAALIGLKNGYTWKKLEDAMIEGITLSLSAILILLMVGALIGTWLLSGTVPTLIYYGLQIINPSWFYAASCLICGIVAMSIGSSWTTAATIGVALLGVASGLGLEPTVTAGAVISGAYFGDKLSPLSETTNLAPAVAGADLFEHIHHMLWTTVPSFVIALIIFVFMGFNATAAGEAGQIDQITAILQQNF
;
A
#
# COMPACT_ATOMS: atom_id res chain seq x y z
N MET A 1 61.79 -2.17 37.44
CA MET A 1 60.78 -2.71 36.50
C MET A 1 59.57 -1.79 36.56
N CYS A 2 59.55 -0.74 35.74
CA CYS A 2 58.41 0.19 35.65
C CYS A 2 57.44 -0.37 34.62
N VAL A 3 56.26 -0.82 35.07
CA VAL A 3 55.18 -1.23 34.17
C VAL A 3 54.41 0.04 33.81
N GLY A 4 54.58 0.49 32.57
CA GLY A 4 53.87 1.64 32.02
C GLY A 4 52.38 1.34 31.89
N VAL A 5 51.56 2.07 32.65
CA VAL A 5 50.11 2.12 32.48
C VAL A 5 49.83 2.91 31.20
N TYR A 6 49.46 2.22 30.13
CA TYR A 6 48.89 2.85 28.95
C TYR A 6 47.51 3.40 29.32
N ILE A 7 47.44 4.69 29.64
CA ILE A 7 46.17 5.42 29.74
C ILE A 7 45.59 5.48 28.33
N LEU A 8 44.56 4.67 28.08
CA LEU A 8 43.74 4.76 26.87
C LEU A 8 43.18 6.19 26.80
N LYS A 9 43.53 6.90 25.74
CA LYS A 9 43.00 8.23 25.42
C LYS A 9 41.46 8.12 25.36
N PRO A 10 40.69 8.99 26.02
CA PRO A 10 39.24 8.98 25.89
C PRO A 10 38.90 9.16 24.40
N ILE A 11 38.05 8.27 23.89
CA ILE A 11 37.57 8.33 22.51
C ILE A 11 36.77 9.64 22.40
N GLU A 12 37.28 10.59 21.62
CA GLU A 12 36.58 11.84 21.32
C GLU A 12 35.22 11.49 20.70
N GLU A 13 34.14 11.63 21.48
CA GLU A 13 32.80 11.45 20.95
C GLU A 13 32.51 12.60 19.98
N LYS A 14 32.41 12.27 18.69
CA LYS A 14 32.04 13.21 17.64
C LYS A 14 30.69 13.85 18.03
N PRO A 15 30.56 15.20 18.02
CA PRO A 15 29.30 15.83 18.36
C PRO A 15 28.23 15.39 17.35
N LEU A 16 27.11 14.90 17.87
CA LEU A 16 25.97 14.48 17.06
C LEU A 16 25.43 15.68 16.30
N LYS A 17 25.47 15.61 14.97
CA LYS A 17 24.88 16.63 14.10
C LYS A 17 23.46 16.20 13.75
N SER A 18 22.49 17.10 13.96
CA SER A 18 21.15 16.91 13.38
C SER A 18 21.28 16.82 11.87
N ALA A 19 20.50 15.93 11.25
CA ALA A 19 20.48 15.81 9.80
C ALA A 19 20.14 17.16 9.16
N SER A 20 21.00 17.64 8.27
CA SER A 20 20.69 18.78 7.41
C SER A 20 19.54 18.41 6.47
N PHE A 21 18.82 19.40 5.96
CA PHE A 21 17.83 19.17 4.91
C PHE A 21 18.42 18.40 3.71
N LEU A 22 19.66 18.71 3.32
CA LEU A 22 20.35 17.99 2.25
C LEU A 22 20.71 16.55 2.63
N ASP A 23 20.98 16.29 3.90
CA ASP A 23 21.28 14.93 4.39
C ASP A 23 20.04 14.04 4.32
N ALA A 24 18.86 14.59 4.64
CA ALA A 24 17.58 13.87 4.55
C ALA A 24 17.15 13.63 3.08
N LEU A 25 17.47 14.58 2.19
CA LEU A 25 17.07 14.50 0.78
C LEU A 25 17.80 13.39 0.00
N ILE A 26 19.05 13.09 0.37
CA ILE A 26 19.88 12.10 -0.33
C ILE A 26 19.24 10.70 -0.34
N PRO A 27 18.93 10.05 0.80
CA PRO A 27 18.34 8.71 0.80
C PRO A 27 16.96 8.68 0.14
N ILE A 28 16.16 9.75 0.26
CA ILE A 28 14.86 9.87 -0.41
C ILE A 28 15.04 9.90 -1.93
N THR A 29 15.99 10.70 -2.42
CA THR A 29 16.27 10.80 -3.86
C THR A 29 16.80 9.49 -4.41
N VAL A 30 17.72 8.83 -3.68
CA VAL A 30 18.22 7.49 -4.04
C VAL A 30 17.08 6.49 -4.13
N LEU A 31 16.17 6.48 -3.15
CA LEU A 31 15.01 5.61 -3.14
C LEU A 31 14.11 5.83 -4.35
N ILE A 32 13.70 7.08 -4.61
CA ILE A 32 12.80 7.41 -5.72
C ILE A 32 13.43 7.06 -7.07
N CYS A 33 14.69 7.43 -7.28
CA CYS A 33 15.39 7.14 -8.53
C CYS A 33 15.56 5.63 -8.75
N LEU A 34 15.91 4.87 -7.72
CA LEU A 34 16.12 3.43 -7.85
C LEU A 34 14.79 2.68 -8.04
N LEU A 35 13.72 3.05 -7.33
CA LEU A 35 12.40 2.47 -7.56
C LEU A 35 11.86 2.83 -8.95
N GLY A 36 12.01 4.10 -9.37
CA GLY A 36 11.64 4.53 -10.72
C GLY A 36 12.43 3.78 -11.81
N ALA A 37 13.73 3.59 -11.62
CA ALA A 37 14.56 2.80 -12.52
C ALA A 37 14.19 1.32 -12.52
N ALA A 38 13.86 0.75 -11.35
CA ALA A 38 13.43 -0.64 -11.24
C ALA A 38 12.14 -0.88 -12.04
N VAL A 39 11.13 -0.02 -11.89
CA VAL A 39 9.89 -0.11 -12.67
C VAL A 39 10.14 0.16 -14.15
N TYR A 40 10.99 1.13 -14.50
CA TYR A 40 11.30 1.44 -15.90
C TYR A 40 12.01 0.29 -16.63
N LEU A 41 12.94 -0.40 -15.95
CA LEU A 41 13.75 -1.46 -16.56
C LEU A 41 13.07 -2.83 -16.51
N PHE A 42 12.30 -3.11 -15.46
CA PHE A 42 11.74 -4.44 -15.18
C PHE A 42 10.22 -4.51 -15.20
N GLY A 43 9.50 -3.38 -15.30
CA GLY A 43 8.04 -3.36 -15.29
C GLY A 43 7.45 -4.04 -14.05
N ASP A 44 6.51 -4.97 -14.27
CA ASP A 44 5.87 -5.74 -13.19
C ASP A 44 6.86 -6.65 -12.45
N ASP A 45 7.89 -7.15 -13.14
CA ASP A 45 8.96 -7.98 -12.54
C ASP A 45 9.87 -7.19 -11.58
N SER A 46 9.72 -5.86 -11.49
CA SER A 46 10.39 -5.04 -10.48
C SER A 46 10.11 -5.51 -9.04
N SER A 47 8.95 -6.13 -8.82
CA SER A 47 8.57 -6.67 -7.49
C SER A 47 9.26 -8.00 -7.14
N SER A 48 9.87 -8.67 -8.11
CA SER A 48 10.51 -9.99 -7.95
C SER A 48 11.95 -9.92 -7.40
N GLY A 49 12.42 -8.73 -7.02
CA GLY A 49 13.79 -8.52 -6.51
C GLY A 49 14.32 -7.09 -6.67
N PRO A 50 14.16 -6.44 -7.84
CA PRO A 50 14.71 -5.10 -8.08
C PRO A 50 14.28 -4.05 -7.05
N ASN A 51 13.02 -4.04 -6.62
CA ASN A 51 12.51 -3.11 -5.60
C ASN A 51 13.17 -3.35 -4.23
N GLN A 52 13.40 -4.61 -3.86
CA GLN A 52 14.06 -5.00 -2.62
C GLN A 52 15.52 -4.51 -2.62
N ILE A 53 16.21 -4.65 -3.76
CA ILE A 53 17.57 -4.11 -3.93
C ILE A 53 17.56 -2.58 -3.82
N ALA A 54 16.62 -1.89 -4.48
CA ALA A 54 16.48 -0.43 -4.37
C ALA A 54 16.31 0.04 -2.91
N LEU A 55 15.44 -0.64 -2.14
CA LEU A 55 15.21 -0.35 -0.73
C LEU A 55 16.48 -0.58 0.13
N LEU A 56 17.24 -1.64 -0.14
CA LEU A 56 18.50 -1.91 0.55
C LEU A 56 19.54 -0.81 0.28
N PHE A 57 19.68 -0.37 -0.97
CA PHE A 57 20.60 0.71 -1.33
C PHE A 57 20.18 2.06 -0.76
N ALA A 58 18.88 2.36 -0.70
CA ALA A 58 18.38 3.56 -0.02
C ALA A 58 18.67 3.53 1.49
N THR A 59 18.47 2.37 2.14
CA THR A 59 18.81 2.16 3.55
C THR A 59 20.31 2.31 3.79
N PHE A 60 21.13 1.76 2.90
CA PHE A 60 22.58 1.94 2.95
C PHE A 60 22.99 3.41 2.82
N ALA A 61 22.39 4.16 1.89
CA ALA A 61 22.61 5.60 1.76
C ALA A 61 22.22 6.36 3.03
N ALA A 62 21.07 6.03 3.65
CA ALA A 62 20.65 6.61 4.92
C ALA A 62 21.64 6.29 6.06
N ALA A 63 22.15 5.06 6.13
CA ALA A 63 23.15 4.66 7.11
C ALA A 63 24.48 5.43 6.93
N LEU A 64 24.94 5.64 5.69
CA LEU A 64 26.13 6.45 5.41
C LEU A 64 25.96 7.90 5.88
N ILE A 65 24.79 8.49 5.69
CA ILE A 65 24.47 9.83 6.19
C ILE A 65 24.44 9.85 7.73
N GLY A 66 23.86 8.84 8.36
CA GLY A 66 23.90 8.68 9.82
C GLY A 66 25.34 8.64 10.36
N LEU A 67 26.20 7.82 9.76
CA LEU A 67 27.63 7.74 10.12
C LEU A 67 28.36 9.06 9.89
N LYS A 68 28.12 9.73 8.77
CA LYS A 68 28.66 11.07 8.46
C LYS A 68 28.30 12.08 9.57
N ASN A 69 27.08 12.01 10.08
CA ASN A 69 26.54 12.92 11.10
C ASN A 69 26.93 12.54 12.54
N GLY A 70 27.77 11.51 12.71
CA GLY A 70 28.36 11.13 14.00
C GLY A 70 27.57 10.09 14.76
N TYR A 71 26.49 9.53 14.19
CA TYR A 71 25.81 8.39 14.80
C TYR A 71 26.72 7.14 14.76
N THR A 72 26.70 6.37 15.84
CA THR A 72 27.41 5.10 15.88
C THR A 72 26.64 4.03 15.10
N TRP A 73 27.34 3.03 14.58
CA TRP A 73 26.68 1.90 13.91
C TRP A 73 25.60 1.26 14.78
N LYS A 74 25.88 1.08 16.08
CA LYS A 74 24.92 0.52 17.03
C LYS A 74 23.63 1.34 17.12
N LYS A 75 23.72 2.68 17.16
CA LYS A 75 22.53 3.54 17.14
C LYS A 75 21.73 3.42 15.85
N LEU A 76 22.41 3.25 14.72
CA LEU A 76 21.74 3.05 13.42
C LEU A 76 21.05 1.69 13.36
N GLU A 77 21.71 0.65 13.85
CA GLU A 77 21.14 -0.70 13.97
C GLU A 77 19.91 -0.72 14.87
N ASP A 78 19.99 -0.09 16.06
CA ASP A 78 18.84 0.03 16.97
C ASP A 78 17.65 0.72 16.29
N ALA A 79 17.90 1.80 15.52
CA ALA A 79 16.87 2.50 14.75
C ALA A 79 16.28 1.63 13.61
N MET A 80 17.09 0.78 12.97
CA MET A 80 16.60 -0.17 11.97
C MET A 80 15.68 -1.22 12.61
N ILE A 81 16.06 -1.77 13.77
CA ILE A 81 15.25 -2.74 14.52
C ILE A 81 13.91 -2.12 14.94
N GLU A 82 13.92 -0.87 15.41
CA GLU A 82 12.72 -0.13 15.76
C GLU A 82 11.78 0.02 14.55
N GLY A 83 12.32 0.43 13.39
CA GLY A 83 11.54 0.55 12.15
C GLY A 83 10.94 -0.78 11.68
N ILE A 84 11.67 -1.89 11.80
CA ILE A 84 11.17 -3.24 11.49
C ILE A 84 10.04 -3.60 12.47
N THR A 85 10.23 -3.32 13.76
CA THR A 85 9.24 -3.63 14.81
C THR A 85 7.93 -2.90 14.57
N LEU A 86 7.99 -1.62 14.19
CA LEU A 86 6.82 -0.83 13.83
C LEU A 86 6.07 -1.44 12.64
N SER A 87 6.81 -1.96 11.65
CA SER A 87 6.25 -2.53 10.43
C SER A 87 5.74 -3.97 10.59
N LEU A 88 6.10 -4.65 11.69
CA LEU A 88 5.81 -6.07 11.90
C LEU A 88 4.31 -6.36 11.94
N SER A 89 3.51 -5.46 12.53
CA SER A 89 2.05 -5.60 12.56
C SER A 89 1.45 -5.64 11.16
N ALA A 90 1.86 -4.70 10.28
CA ALA A 90 1.42 -4.66 8.89
C ALA A 90 1.83 -5.92 8.12
N ILE A 91 3.07 -6.41 8.31
CA ILE A 91 3.56 -7.64 7.67
C ILE A 91 2.71 -8.86 8.09
N LEU A 92 2.42 -9.01 9.37
CA LEU A 92 1.60 -10.12 9.88
C LEU A 92 0.16 -10.04 9.35
N ILE A 93 -0.43 -8.83 9.28
CA ILE A 93 -1.75 -8.64 8.69
C ILE A 93 -1.75 -9.05 7.21
N LEU A 94 -0.78 -8.58 6.42
CA LEU A 94 -0.66 -8.94 5.00
C LEU A 94 -0.51 -10.46 4.80
N LEU A 95 0.26 -11.13 5.67
CA LEU A 95 0.42 -12.59 5.63
C LEU A 95 -0.91 -13.31 5.95
N MET A 96 -1.61 -12.88 6.99
CA MET A 96 -2.92 -13.45 7.37
C MET A 96 -3.98 -13.21 6.28
N VAL A 97 -3.95 -12.04 5.63
CA VAL A 97 -4.83 -11.73 4.51
C VAL A 97 -4.52 -12.61 3.30
N GLY A 98 -3.23 -12.87 3.01
CA GLY A 98 -2.85 -13.83 1.97
C GLY A 98 -3.41 -15.24 2.24
N ALA A 99 -3.28 -15.73 3.48
CA ALA A 99 -3.86 -17.01 3.89
C ALA A 99 -5.40 -17.01 3.81
N LEU A 100 -6.05 -15.91 4.19
CA LEU A 100 -7.50 -15.73 4.11
C LEU A 100 -8.00 -15.81 2.66
N ILE A 101 -7.36 -15.08 1.74
CA ILE A 101 -7.74 -15.07 0.31
C ILE A 101 -7.55 -16.46 -0.29
N GLY A 102 -6.43 -17.13 0.01
CA GLY A 102 -6.21 -18.51 -0.42
C GLY A 102 -7.32 -19.45 0.09
N THR A 103 -7.71 -19.30 1.35
CA THR A 103 -8.83 -20.07 1.93
C THR A 103 -10.17 -19.73 1.28
N TRP A 104 -10.42 -18.47 0.94
CA TRP A 104 -11.65 -18.05 0.26
C TRP A 104 -11.73 -18.53 -1.20
N LEU A 105 -10.60 -18.60 -1.88
CA LEU A 105 -10.52 -19.20 -3.21
C LEU A 105 -10.84 -20.69 -3.14
N LEU A 106 -10.21 -21.43 -2.21
CA LEU A 106 -10.43 -22.87 -2.05
C LEU A 106 -11.84 -23.22 -1.55
N SER A 107 -12.43 -22.40 -0.68
CA SER A 107 -13.79 -22.62 -0.16
C SER A 107 -14.91 -22.15 -1.09
N GLY A 108 -14.59 -21.57 -2.26
CA GLY A 108 -15.58 -21.05 -3.18
C GLY A 108 -16.17 -19.68 -2.79
N THR A 109 -15.69 -19.04 -1.72
CA THR A 109 -16.18 -17.73 -1.27
C THR A 109 -15.89 -16.62 -2.30
N VAL A 110 -14.64 -16.48 -2.76
CA VAL A 110 -14.29 -15.51 -3.84
C VAL A 110 -15.02 -15.86 -5.15
N PRO A 111 -15.01 -17.11 -5.64
CA PRO A 111 -15.83 -17.54 -6.78
C PRO A 111 -17.31 -17.15 -6.68
N THR A 112 -17.91 -17.32 -5.51
CA THR A 112 -19.32 -16.96 -5.26
C THR A 112 -19.54 -15.44 -5.33
N LEU A 113 -18.63 -14.64 -4.77
CA LEU A 113 -18.67 -13.19 -4.90
C LEU A 113 -18.56 -12.75 -6.36
N ILE A 114 -17.74 -13.44 -7.16
CA ILE A 114 -17.63 -13.18 -8.60
C ILE A 114 -18.94 -13.51 -9.30
N TYR A 115 -19.48 -14.72 -9.08
CA TYR A 115 -20.74 -15.17 -9.68
C TYR A 115 -21.90 -14.20 -9.43
N TYR A 116 -22.13 -13.80 -8.18
CA TYR A 116 -23.19 -12.84 -7.87
C TYR A 116 -22.85 -11.42 -8.32
N GLY A 117 -21.58 -11.03 -8.30
CA GLY A 117 -21.11 -9.75 -8.84
C GLY A 117 -21.47 -9.58 -10.32
N LEU A 118 -21.28 -10.64 -11.12
CA LEU A 118 -21.64 -10.67 -12.54
C LEU A 118 -23.15 -10.52 -12.79
N GLN A 119 -23.99 -11.01 -11.86
CA GLN A 119 -25.45 -10.94 -11.99
C GLN A 119 -26.04 -9.61 -11.52
N ILE A 120 -25.44 -9.00 -10.50
CA ILE A 120 -26.03 -7.85 -9.80
C ILE A 120 -25.46 -6.53 -10.30
N ILE A 121 -24.19 -6.49 -10.72
CA ILE A 121 -23.51 -5.23 -11.03
C ILE A 121 -23.70 -4.87 -12.50
N ASN A 122 -24.29 -3.69 -12.73
CA ASN A 122 -24.32 -3.08 -14.06
C ASN A 122 -22.90 -2.65 -14.46
N PRO A 123 -22.36 -3.13 -15.60
CA PRO A 123 -21.00 -2.79 -16.05
C PRO A 123 -20.73 -1.29 -16.16
N SER A 124 -21.75 -0.49 -16.53
CA SER A 124 -21.63 0.95 -16.69
C SER A 124 -21.31 1.69 -15.39
N TRP A 125 -21.66 1.12 -14.23
CA TRP A 125 -21.39 1.69 -12.91
C TRP A 125 -20.27 0.98 -12.17
N PHE A 126 -19.70 -0.08 -12.76
CA PHE A 126 -18.82 -1.01 -12.07
C PHE A 126 -17.60 -0.34 -11.45
N TYR A 127 -16.89 0.54 -12.18
CA TYR A 127 -15.71 1.21 -11.65
C TYR A 127 -16.05 2.14 -10.47
N ALA A 128 -17.11 2.93 -10.59
CA ALA A 128 -17.55 3.82 -9.51
C ALA A 128 -18.04 3.04 -8.28
N ALA A 129 -18.80 1.96 -8.50
CA ALA A 129 -19.25 1.06 -7.45
C ALA A 129 -18.07 0.39 -6.74
N SER A 130 -17.08 -0.10 -7.49
CA SER A 130 -15.86 -0.70 -6.93
C SER A 130 -15.11 0.30 -6.04
N CYS A 131 -14.94 1.53 -6.51
CA CYS A 131 -14.33 2.61 -5.74
C CYS A 131 -15.10 2.90 -4.45
N LEU A 132 -16.44 3.00 -4.52
CA LEU A 132 -17.29 3.28 -3.36
C LEU A 132 -17.28 2.12 -2.33
N ILE A 133 -17.41 0.89 -2.80
CA ILE A 133 -17.39 -0.31 -1.96
C ILE A 133 -16.05 -0.39 -1.22
N CYS A 134 -14.94 -0.24 -1.94
CA CYS A 134 -13.62 -0.21 -1.30
C CYS A 134 -13.49 0.95 -0.31
N GLY A 135 -14.05 2.12 -0.60
CA GLY A 135 -14.09 3.26 0.33
C GLY A 135 -14.80 2.93 1.66
N ILE A 136 -15.99 2.34 1.59
CA ILE A 136 -16.79 1.99 2.76
C ILE A 136 -16.10 0.89 3.58
N VAL A 137 -15.60 -0.14 2.90
CA VAL A 137 -14.89 -1.26 3.54
C VAL A 137 -13.60 -0.77 4.19
N ALA A 138 -12.78 0.01 3.50
CA ALA A 138 -11.55 0.55 4.07
C ALA A 138 -11.81 1.51 5.23
N MET A 139 -12.89 2.29 5.20
CA MET A 139 -13.28 3.14 6.33
C MET A 139 -13.64 2.30 7.56
N SER A 140 -14.30 1.16 7.34
CA SER A 140 -14.73 0.24 8.40
C SER A 140 -13.58 -0.60 8.97
N ILE A 141 -12.65 -1.04 8.12
CA ILE A 141 -11.49 -1.85 8.50
C ILE A 141 -10.35 -0.98 9.03
N GLY A 142 -10.18 0.22 8.48
CA GLY A 142 -9.03 1.09 8.73
C GLY A 142 -7.76 0.65 8.01
N SER A 143 -7.84 -0.05 6.88
CA SER A 143 -6.65 -0.50 6.15
C SER A 143 -6.89 -0.55 4.64
N SER A 144 -6.08 0.21 3.90
CA SER A 144 -6.11 0.21 2.43
C SER A 144 -5.64 -1.13 1.85
N TRP A 145 -4.52 -1.66 2.34
CA TRP A 145 -3.95 -2.93 1.86
C TRP A 145 -4.89 -4.12 2.08
N THR A 146 -5.48 -4.22 3.27
CA THR A 146 -6.45 -5.30 3.58
C THR A 146 -7.65 -5.24 2.65
N THR A 147 -8.15 -4.03 2.38
CA THR A 147 -9.30 -3.81 1.50
C THR A 147 -8.99 -4.18 0.04
N ALA A 148 -7.85 -3.72 -0.47
CA ALA A 148 -7.41 -4.03 -1.83
C ALA A 148 -7.20 -5.54 -2.02
N ALA A 149 -6.60 -6.21 -1.03
CA ALA A 149 -6.31 -7.63 -1.10
C ALA A 149 -7.58 -8.51 -0.97
N THR A 150 -8.57 -8.11 -0.17
CA THR A 150 -9.79 -8.92 0.05
C THR A 150 -10.85 -8.66 -1.03
N ILE A 151 -11.63 -7.58 -0.89
CA ILE A 151 -12.71 -7.27 -1.82
C ILE A 151 -12.19 -6.74 -3.16
N GLY A 152 -11.04 -6.08 -3.17
CA GLY A 152 -10.43 -5.58 -4.39
C GLY A 152 -10.03 -6.68 -5.38
N VAL A 153 -9.43 -7.77 -4.90
CA VAL A 153 -9.10 -8.94 -5.75
C VAL A 153 -10.37 -9.61 -6.29
N ALA A 154 -11.43 -9.72 -5.48
CA ALA A 154 -12.71 -10.23 -5.95
C ALA A 154 -13.31 -9.34 -7.05
N LEU A 155 -13.25 -8.01 -6.90
CA LEU A 155 -13.70 -7.06 -7.91
C LEU A 155 -12.87 -7.12 -9.19
N LEU A 156 -11.56 -7.31 -9.11
CA LEU A 156 -10.71 -7.57 -10.29
C LEU A 156 -11.15 -8.84 -11.04
N GLY A 157 -11.55 -9.89 -10.32
CA GLY A 157 -12.15 -11.09 -10.90
C GLY A 157 -13.48 -10.81 -11.61
N VAL A 158 -14.38 -10.04 -10.99
CA VAL A 158 -15.65 -9.62 -11.60
C VAL A 158 -15.40 -8.79 -12.86
N ALA A 159 -14.48 -7.82 -12.81
CA ALA A 159 -14.15 -6.97 -13.95
C ALA A 159 -13.69 -7.79 -15.16
N SER A 160 -12.83 -8.78 -14.90
CA SER A 160 -12.35 -9.71 -15.93
C SER A 160 -13.51 -10.49 -16.55
N GLY A 161 -14.48 -10.93 -15.72
CA GLY A 161 -15.67 -11.62 -16.20
C GLY A 161 -16.66 -10.76 -16.97
N LEU A 162 -16.74 -9.46 -16.66
CA LEU A 162 -17.55 -8.49 -17.41
C LEU A 162 -16.86 -7.95 -18.67
N GLY A 163 -15.62 -8.37 -18.94
CA GLY A 163 -14.81 -7.82 -20.04
C GLY A 163 -14.44 -6.35 -19.84
N LEU A 164 -14.32 -5.92 -18.58
CA LEU A 164 -13.92 -4.56 -18.19
C LEU A 164 -12.41 -4.48 -17.94
N GLU A 165 -11.83 -3.31 -18.21
CA GLU A 165 -10.39 -3.11 -18.13
C GLU A 165 -9.86 -3.31 -16.68
N PRO A 166 -8.96 -4.27 -16.41
CA PRO A 166 -8.43 -4.52 -15.07
C PRO A 166 -7.59 -3.36 -14.52
N THR A 167 -6.88 -2.59 -15.35
CA THR A 167 -6.08 -1.44 -14.86
C THR A 167 -6.97 -0.34 -14.28
N VAL A 168 -8.10 -0.04 -14.94
CA VAL A 168 -9.09 0.92 -14.45
C VAL A 168 -9.76 0.40 -13.18
N THR A 169 -10.04 -0.90 -13.13
CA THR A 169 -10.57 -1.55 -11.93
C THR A 169 -9.61 -1.46 -10.75
N ALA A 170 -8.32 -1.74 -10.98
CA ALA A 170 -7.29 -1.60 -9.96
C ALA A 170 -7.20 -0.15 -9.47
N GLY A 171 -7.25 0.82 -10.39
CA GLY A 171 -7.30 2.25 -10.05
C GLY A 171 -8.51 2.61 -9.17
N ALA A 172 -9.69 2.08 -9.49
CA ALA A 172 -10.91 2.28 -8.70
C ALA A 172 -10.81 1.66 -7.30
N VAL A 173 -10.37 0.42 -7.20
CA VAL A 173 -10.14 -0.30 -5.94
C VAL A 173 -9.16 0.47 -5.06
N ILE A 174 -8.01 0.86 -5.61
CA ILE A 174 -6.96 1.61 -4.89
C ILE A 174 -7.52 2.96 -4.42
N SER A 175 -8.22 3.70 -5.29
CA SER A 175 -8.80 5.00 -4.93
C SER A 175 -9.77 4.90 -3.75
N GLY A 176 -10.64 3.89 -3.75
CA GLY A 176 -11.53 3.59 -2.63
C GLY A 176 -10.77 3.19 -1.37
N ALA A 177 -9.85 2.24 -1.50
CA ALA A 177 -9.08 1.72 -0.37
C ALA A 177 -8.32 2.83 0.37
N TYR A 178 -7.64 3.72 -0.34
CA TYR A 178 -6.92 4.84 0.26
C TYR A 178 -7.83 5.94 0.78
N PHE A 179 -8.99 6.18 0.16
CA PHE A 179 -9.98 7.11 0.69
C PHE A 179 -10.47 6.68 2.09
N GLY A 180 -10.87 5.41 2.24
CA GLY A 180 -11.38 4.91 3.50
C GLY A 180 -10.30 4.85 4.59
N ASP A 181 -9.09 4.40 4.23
CA ASP A 181 -7.94 4.32 5.13
C ASP A 181 -7.57 5.68 5.74
N LYS A 182 -7.47 6.72 4.90
CA LYS A 182 -7.15 8.10 5.32
C LYS A 182 -8.18 8.72 6.26
N LEU A 183 -9.44 8.30 6.20
CA LEU A 183 -10.52 8.90 7.00
C LEU A 183 -10.93 8.03 8.19
N SER A 184 -10.43 6.80 8.26
CA SER A 184 -10.80 5.87 9.32
C SER A 184 -10.06 6.21 10.62
N PRO A 185 -10.76 6.43 11.74
CA PRO A 185 -10.13 6.54 13.06
C PRO A 185 -9.53 5.20 13.53
N LEU A 186 -9.76 4.11 12.81
CA LEU A 186 -9.19 2.79 13.10
C LEU A 186 -7.85 2.55 12.39
N SER A 187 -7.49 3.40 11.42
CA SER A 187 -6.29 3.24 10.61
C SER A 187 -5.02 3.59 11.38
N GLU A 188 -3.99 2.75 11.25
CA GLU A 188 -2.70 2.98 11.88
C GLU A 188 -2.04 4.27 11.37
N THR A 189 -2.14 4.55 10.06
CA THR A 189 -1.51 5.73 9.47
C THR A 189 -2.22 7.01 9.92
N THR A 190 -3.56 6.96 9.97
CA THR A 190 -4.40 8.05 10.45
C THR A 190 -4.19 8.34 11.94
N ASN A 191 -3.86 7.33 12.75
CA ASN A 191 -3.53 7.50 14.17
C ASN A 191 -2.08 7.93 14.41
N LEU A 192 -1.12 7.36 13.67
CA LEU A 192 0.30 7.59 13.87
C LEU A 192 0.73 9.00 13.41
N ALA A 193 0.20 9.49 12.30
CA ALA A 193 0.53 10.82 11.79
C ALA A 193 0.29 11.96 12.80
N PRO A 194 -0.91 12.11 13.39
CA PRO A 194 -1.14 13.15 14.41
C PRO A 194 -0.39 12.88 15.71
N ALA A 195 -0.19 11.61 16.11
CA ALA A 195 0.58 11.27 17.30
C ALA A 195 2.04 11.74 17.21
N VAL A 196 2.67 11.60 16.04
CA VAL A 196 4.04 12.08 15.79
C VAL A 196 4.09 13.60 15.63
N ALA A 197 3.05 14.22 15.06
CA ALA A 197 2.95 15.66 14.87
C ALA A 197 2.49 16.44 16.12
N GLY A 198 2.04 15.75 17.17
CA GLY A 198 1.49 16.37 18.38
C GLY A 198 0.10 17.01 18.18
N ALA A 199 -0.67 16.53 17.20
CA ALA A 199 -2.02 17.00 16.88
C ALA A 199 -3.11 16.07 17.44
N ASP A 200 -4.34 16.58 17.61
CA ASP A 200 -5.49 15.74 17.93
C ASP A 200 -5.94 14.91 16.72
N LEU A 201 -6.34 13.66 16.97
CA LEU A 201 -6.76 12.71 15.92
C LEU A 201 -7.96 13.22 15.13
N PHE A 202 -9.02 13.68 15.82
CA PHE A 202 -10.25 14.09 15.16
C PHE A 202 -10.07 15.43 14.47
N GLU A 203 -9.26 16.33 15.03
CA GLU A 203 -8.85 17.55 14.35
C GLU A 203 -8.07 17.24 13.05
N HIS A 204 -7.15 16.28 13.09
CA HIS A 204 -6.40 15.83 11.91
C HIS A 204 -7.33 15.25 10.83
N ILE A 205 -8.25 14.35 11.19
CA ILE A 205 -9.24 13.77 10.26
C ILE A 205 -10.11 14.88 9.65
N HIS A 206 -10.59 15.83 10.47
CA HIS A 206 -11.41 16.93 10.00
C HIS A 206 -10.68 17.78 8.95
N HIS A 207 -9.39 18.06 9.15
CA HIS A 207 -8.57 18.75 8.15
C HIS A 207 -8.34 17.89 6.89
N MET A 208 -8.17 16.57 7.03
CA MET A 208 -8.00 15.67 5.89
C MET A 208 -9.26 15.57 5.01
N LEU A 209 -10.46 15.73 5.57
CA LEU A 209 -11.71 15.73 4.79
C LEU A 209 -11.69 16.77 3.65
N TRP A 210 -11.10 17.94 3.88
CA TRP A 210 -11.01 19.02 2.90
C TRP A 210 -10.20 18.68 1.64
N THR A 211 -9.32 17.68 1.70
CA THR A 211 -8.54 17.23 0.54
C THR A 211 -9.00 15.86 0.05
N THR A 212 -9.41 14.98 0.97
CA THR A 212 -9.73 13.58 0.69
C THR A 212 -11.13 13.43 0.10
N VAL A 213 -12.14 14.15 0.62
CA VAL A 213 -13.50 14.08 0.08
C VAL A 213 -13.59 14.68 -1.33
N PRO A 214 -13.05 15.89 -1.61
CA PRO A 214 -13.10 16.43 -2.97
C PRO A 214 -12.38 15.57 -3.99
N SER A 215 -11.19 15.04 -3.65
CA SER A 215 -10.44 14.16 -4.56
C SER A 215 -11.18 12.84 -4.82
N PHE A 216 -11.85 12.28 -3.81
CA PHE A 216 -12.68 11.08 -3.96
C PHE A 216 -13.91 11.32 -4.82
N VAL A 217 -14.59 12.46 -4.66
CA VAL A 217 -15.73 12.84 -5.52
C VAL A 217 -15.28 13.00 -6.97
N ILE A 218 -14.13 13.63 -7.21
CA ILE A 218 -13.56 13.76 -8.55
C ILE A 218 -13.25 12.36 -9.13
N ALA A 219 -12.64 11.48 -8.35
CA ALA A 219 -12.35 10.11 -8.77
C ALA A 219 -13.64 9.34 -9.12
N LEU A 220 -14.69 9.43 -8.30
CA LEU A 220 -15.99 8.82 -8.57
C LEU A 220 -16.59 9.33 -9.89
N ILE A 221 -16.56 10.65 -10.12
CA ILE A 221 -17.05 11.24 -11.37
C ILE A 221 -16.29 10.67 -12.57
N ILE A 222 -14.96 10.60 -12.49
CA ILE A 222 -14.12 10.02 -13.54
C ILE A 222 -14.49 8.55 -13.78
N PHE A 223 -14.61 7.74 -12.72
CA PHE A 223 -14.96 6.32 -12.86
C PHE A 223 -16.36 6.09 -13.41
N VAL A 224 -17.33 6.97 -13.12
CA VAL A 224 -18.65 6.94 -13.75
C VAL A 224 -18.54 7.19 -15.25
N PHE A 225 -17.81 8.23 -15.68
CA PHE A 225 -17.60 8.50 -17.10
C PHE A 225 -16.84 7.37 -17.81
N MET A 226 -15.80 6.82 -17.17
CA MET A 226 -15.07 5.68 -17.72
C MET A 226 -15.95 4.43 -17.83
N GLY A 227 -16.84 4.20 -16.87
CA GLY A 227 -17.79 3.08 -16.91
C GLY A 227 -18.81 3.22 -18.05
N PHE A 228 -19.34 4.42 -18.29
CA PHE A 228 -20.25 4.65 -19.42
C PHE A 228 -19.57 4.56 -20.80
N ASN A 229 -18.27 4.88 -20.88
CA ASN A 229 -17.50 4.75 -22.11
C ASN A 229 -16.85 3.38 -22.27
N ALA A 230 -16.89 2.53 -21.24
CA ALA A 230 -16.45 1.17 -21.34
C ALA A 230 -17.44 0.40 -22.23
N THR A 231 -17.04 0.14 -23.47
CA THR A 231 -17.63 -0.98 -24.22
C THR A 231 -17.33 -2.24 -23.42
N ALA A 232 -18.33 -2.75 -22.71
CA ALA A 232 -18.27 -4.10 -22.15
C ALA A 232 -18.06 -5.06 -23.33
N ALA A 233 -16.80 -5.42 -23.57
CA ALA A 233 -16.41 -6.32 -24.64
C ALA A 233 -16.76 -7.78 -24.29
N GLY A 234 -17.39 -8.00 -23.13
CA GLY A 234 -17.99 -9.28 -22.79
C GLY A 234 -19.10 -9.61 -23.78
N GLU A 235 -18.75 -10.31 -24.85
CA GLU A 235 -19.72 -11.10 -25.61
C GLU A 235 -20.49 -11.95 -24.60
N ALA A 236 -21.82 -12.04 -24.70
CA ALA A 236 -22.64 -12.80 -23.76
C ALA A 236 -22.09 -14.22 -23.51
N GLY A 237 -21.42 -14.81 -24.51
CA GLY A 237 -20.74 -16.11 -24.39
C GLY A 237 -19.56 -16.17 -23.40
N GLN A 238 -18.87 -15.07 -23.10
CA GLN A 238 -17.77 -15.04 -22.13
C GLN A 238 -18.27 -15.09 -20.68
N ILE A 239 -19.37 -14.39 -20.40
CA ILE A 239 -20.03 -14.43 -19.09
C ILE A 239 -20.61 -15.83 -18.85
N ASP A 240 -21.25 -16.43 -19.85
CA ASP A 240 -21.80 -17.79 -19.76
C ASP A 240 -20.71 -18.84 -19.53
N GLN A 241 -19.56 -18.72 -20.21
CA GLN A 241 -18.41 -19.60 -20.01
C GLN A 241 -17.83 -19.49 -18.60
N ILE A 242 -17.61 -18.27 -18.10
CA ILE A 242 -17.08 -18.07 -16.74
C ILE A 242 -18.07 -18.58 -15.70
N THR A 243 -19.35 -18.32 -15.89
CA THR A 243 -20.42 -18.81 -15.01
C THR A 243 -20.47 -20.33 -14.97
N ALA A 244 -20.37 -20.99 -16.12
CA ALA A 244 -20.34 -22.45 -16.23
C ALA A 244 -19.09 -23.05 -15.55
N ILE A 245 -17.91 -22.44 -15.73
CA ILE A 245 -16.67 -22.87 -15.06
C ILE A 245 -16.81 -22.74 -13.54
N LEU A 246 -17.36 -21.63 -13.05
CA LEU A 246 -17.56 -21.41 -11.62
C LEU A 246 -18.51 -22.47 -11.04
N GLN A 247 -19.63 -22.76 -11.70
CA GLN A 247 -20.58 -23.81 -11.26
C GLN A 247 -20.02 -25.23 -11.33
N GLN A 248 -19.07 -25.50 -12.23
CA GLN A 248 -18.47 -26.82 -12.37
C GLN A 248 -17.40 -27.10 -11.31
N ASN A 249 -16.72 -26.06 -10.83
CA ASN A 249 -15.52 -26.19 -9.97
C ASN A 249 -15.77 -25.79 -8.51
N PHE A 250 -16.85 -25.08 -8.21
CA PHE A 250 -17.21 -24.60 -6.87
C PHE A 250 -18.70 -24.82 -6.61
#